data_AF-A0A960MQ05-F1
#
_entry.id   AF-A0A960MQ05-F1
#
_cell.length_a   1.000
_cell.length_b   1.000
_cell.length_c   1.000
_cell.angle_alpha   90.00
_cell.angle_beta   90.00
_cell.angle_gamma   90.00
#
_symmetry.space_group_name_H-M   'P 1'
#
loop_
_entity.id
_entity.type
_entity.pdbx_description
1 polymer ?
#
loop_
_entity_poly.entity_id
_entity_poly.type
_entity_poly.pdbx_seq_one_letter_code
_entity_poly.pdbx_strand_id
1 'polypeptide(L)'
;MRHSFVSPDLVNHRLPVLVAGMAALIFGLSSCETTAPSGSAATASPHSPAAAPSLAEGKRLYYGRCTACHAPEPIADYTQSEWREMVAHMRKRAKLTPTEEASLVAYLMANAPAN
;
A
#
# COMPACT_ATOMS: atom_id res chain seq x y z
N MET A 1 23.26 -7.35 38.31
CA MET A 1 23.40 -5.88 38.37
C MET A 1 23.64 -5.41 36.93
N ARG A 2 22.75 -4.76 36.19
CA ARG A 2 21.64 -3.84 36.47
C ARG A 2 20.60 -4.02 35.34
N HIS A 3 19.39 -4.47 35.66
CA HIS A 3 18.14 -3.69 35.70
C HIS A 3 17.67 -3.18 34.32
N SER A 4 16.75 -3.95 33.77
CA SER A 4 15.77 -3.56 32.76
C SER A 4 15.11 -2.22 33.11
N PHE A 5 15.26 -1.23 32.24
CA PHE A 5 14.45 -0.02 32.28
C PHE A 5 13.20 -0.26 31.45
N VAL A 6 12.14 -0.67 32.15
CA VAL A 6 10.75 -0.60 31.69
C VAL A 6 10.39 0.88 31.66
N SER A 7 10.07 1.42 30.49
CA SER A 7 9.48 2.76 30.36
C SER A 7 8.03 2.71 30.87
N PRO A 8 7.65 3.53 31.87
CA PRO A 8 6.26 3.67 32.26
C PRO A 8 5.54 4.61 31.28
N ASP A 9 4.60 4.05 30.53
CA ASP A 9 3.59 4.76 29.73
C ASP A 9 2.65 5.51 30.68
N LEU A 10 3.02 6.74 31.05
CA LEU A 10 2.20 7.62 31.86
C LEU A 10 1.20 8.33 30.96
N VAL A 11 0.06 7.66 30.78
CA VAL A 11 -1.30 8.22 30.91
C VAL A 11 -1.29 9.73 31.21
N ASN A 12 -1.44 10.57 30.18
CA ASN A 12 -1.92 11.94 30.35
C ASN A 12 -3.31 12.07 29.72
N HIS A 13 -4.25 11.49 30.44
CA HIS A 13 -5.68 11.58 30.24
C HIS A 13 -6.18 12.78 31.05
N ARG A 14 -6.19 13.98 30.45
CA ARG A 14 -6.68 15.22 31.10
C ARG A 14 -7.40 16.13 30.10
N LEU A 15 -8.61 15.73 29.68
CA LEU A 15 -9.71 16.69 29.55
C LEU A 15 -11.08 15.96 29.48
N PRO A 16 -11.80 15.78 30.60
CA PRO A 16 -13.22 15.48 30.57
C PRO A 16 -14.00 16.81 30.64
N VAL A 17 -14.54 17.29 29.52
CA VAL A 17 -15.60 18.30 29.54
C VAL A 17 -16.85 17.69 28.93
N LEU A 18 -17.67 17.18 29.83
CA LEU A 18 -19.00 16.64 29.61
C LEU A 18 -19.96 17.82 29.77
N VAL A 19 -20.57 18.30 28.68
CA VAL A 19 -21.78 19.14 28.74
C VAL A 19 -22.82 18.51 27.83
N ALA A 20 -23.77 17.86 28.47
CA ALA A 20 -25.04 17.42 27.90
C ALA A 20 -25.93 18.64 27.59
N GLY A 21 -26.73 18.54 26.53
CA GLY A 21 -27.77 19.54 26.23
C GLY A 21 -28.57 19.19 24.97
N MET A 22 -29.67 18.47 25.15
CA MET A 22 -30.67 18.15 24.14
C MET A 22 -31.37 19.40 23.57
N ALA A 23 -31.75 19.36 22.28
CA ALA A 23 -33.10 19.73 21.84
C ALA A 23 -33.34 19.22 20.41
N ALA A 24 -34.36 18.37 20.28
CA ALA A 24 -34.88 17.87 19.03
C ALA A 24 -35.68 18.94 18.25
N LEU A 25 -36.11 18.54 17.05
CA LEU A 25 -37.16 19.11 16.18
C LEU A 25 -36.67 20.06 15.09
N ILE A 26 -36.44 19.55 13.87
CA ILE A 26 -37.25 19.96 12.69
C ILE A 26 -37.43 18.75 11.75
N PHE A 27 -38.70 18.45 11.54
CA PHE A 27 -39.32 17.56 10.57
C PHE A 27 -39.06 18.05 9.13
N GLY A 28 -38.60 17.19 8.23
CA GLY A 28 -38.46 17.52 6.81
C GLY A 28 -38.58 16.28 5.94
N LEU A 29 -39.82 15.86 5.66
CA LEU A 29 -40.11 14.92 4.58
C LEU A 29 -39.79 15.59 3.23
N SER A 30 -38.84 15.04 2.49
CA SER A 30 -38.88 15.09 1.03
C SER A 30 -38.16 13.88 0.47
N SER A 31 -38.94 12.85 0.14
CA SER A 31 -38.53 11.81 -0.77
C SER A 31 -38.18 12.43 -2.12
N CYS A 32 -36.92 12.35 -2.51
CA CYS A 32 -36.60 12.11 -3.90
C CYS A 32 -35.75 10.84 -3.91
N GLU A 33 -36.44 9.73 -4.17
CA GLU A 33 -35.83 8.47 -4.57
C GLU A 33 -35.00 8.75 -5.82
N THR A 34 -33.68 8.81 -5.66
CA THR A 34 -32.74 8.69 -6.76
C THR A 34 -31.90 7.48 -6.45
N THR A 35 -32.31 6.37 -7.05
CA THR A 35 -31.55 5.14 -7.24
C THR A 35 -30.09 5.45 -7.52
N ALA A 36 -29.25 5.38 -6.48
CA ALA A 36 -27.81 5.30 -6.67
C ALA A 36 -27.53 3.89 -7.19
N PRO A 37 -26.91 3.72 -8.37
CA PRO A 37 -26.52 2.40 -8.79
C PRO A 37 -25.58 1.84 -7.73
N SER A 38 -25.85 0.59 -7.35
CA SER A 38 -24.89 -0.29 -6.71
C SER A 38 -23.62 -0.26 -7.56
N GLY A 39 -22.69 0.63 -7.18
CA GLY A 39 -21.36 0.73 -7.74
C GLY A 39 -20.54 -0.42 -7.20
N SER A 40 -20.88 -1.64 -7.61
CA SER A 40 -19.98 -2.78 -7.58
C SER A 40 -18.82 -2.46 -8.52
N ALA A 41 -17.79 -1.79 -7.99
CA ALA A 41 -16.50 -1.63 -8.64
C ALA A 41 -15.38 -1.83 -7.61
N ALA A 42 -15.39 -3.00 -6.97
CA ALA A 42 -14.19 -3.59 -6.39
C ALA A 42 -14.10 -5.06 -6.81
N THR A 43 -14.18 -5.28 -8.13
CA THR A 43 -13.65 -6.52 -8.72
C THR A 43 -12.64 -6.14 -9.79
N ALA A 44 -11.59 -5.42 -9.40
CA ALA A 44 -10.34 -5.48 -10.13
C ALA A 44 -9.48 -6.56 -9.48
N SER A 45 -9.58 -7.78 -10.01
CA SER A 45 -8.60 -8.84 -9.79
C SER A 45 -8.46 -9.63 -11.10
N PRO A 46 -7.26 -10.12 -11.43
CA PRO A 46 -6.29 -9.28 -12.12
C PRO A 46 -5.64 -10.10 -13.22
N HIS A 47 -6.22 -10.09 -14.41
CA HIS A 47 -5.50 -10.56 -15.58
C HIS A 47 -6.01 -9.81 -16.79
N SER A 48 -5.68 -8.52 -16.86
CA SER A 48 -5.64 -7.86 -18.16
C SER A 48 -4.72 -8.65 -19.07
N PRO A 49 -5.07 -8.84 -20.35
CA PRO A 49 -4.14 -9.43 -21.32
C PRO A 49 -2.82 -8.67 -21.23
N ALA A 50 -1.72 -9.42 -21.15
CA ALA A 50 -0.38 -8.93 -20.82
C ALA A 50 -0.10 -7.58 -21.49
N ALA A 51 -0.27 -6.50 -20.72
CA ALA A 51 0.04 -5.16 -21.18
C ALA A 51 1.55 -5.09 -21.38
N ALA A 52 2.02 -4.29 -22.35
CA ALA A 52 3.45 -4.07 -22.51
C ALA A 52 4.06 -3.57 -21.17
N PRO A 53 5.31 -3.95 -20.85
CA PRO A 53 5.93 -3.53 -19.61
C PRO A 53 5.98 -2.00 -19.52
N SER A 54 5.65 -1.45 -18.36
CA SER A 54 5.62 0.00 -18.13
C SER A 54 6.19 0.40 -16.77
N LEU A 55 6.80 1.58 -16.68
CA LEU A 55 7.37 2.09 -15.43
C LEU A 55 6.30 2.35 -14.36
N ALA A 56 5.10 2.78 -14.78
CA ALA A 56 3.98 3.01 -13.86
C ALA A 56 3.55 1.70 -13.18
N GLU A 57 3.47 0.62 -13.96
CA GLU A 57 3.16 -0.71 -13.43
C GLU A 57 4.29 -1.24 -12.54
N GLY A 58 5.55 -1.06 -12.95
CA GLY A 58 6.70 -1.43 -12.12
C GLY A 58 6.71 -0.74 -10.75
N LYS A 59 6.39 0.56 -10.72
CA LYS A 59 6.23 1.32 -9.47
C LYS A 59 5.11 0.75 -8.60
N ARG A 60 3.95 0.45 -9.20
CA ARG A 60 2.81 -0.14 -8.49
C ARG A 60 3.17 -1.50 -7.89
N LEU A 61 3.91 -2.32 -8.64
CA LEU A 61 4.38 -3.63 -8.17
C LEU A 61 5.40 -3.48 -7.02
N TYR A 62 6.34 -2.56 -7.13
CA TYR A 62 7.35 -2.33 -6.08
C TYR A 62 6.69 -1.91 -4.75
N TYR A 63 5.77 -0.94 -4.77
CA TYR A 63 5.10 -0.49 -3.54
C TYR A 63 3.92 -1.37 -3.10
N GLY A 64 3.47 -2.32 -3.92
CA GLY A 64 2.32 -3.17 -3.64
C GLY A 64 2.66 -4.64 -3.41
N ARG A 65 3.31 -5.29 -4.38
CA ARG A 65 3.67 -6.72 -4.31
C ARG A 65 4.93 -6.97 -3.49
N CYS A 66 5.97 -6.16 -3.64
CA CYS A 66 7.25 -6.37 -2.94
C CYS A 66 7.18 -6.04 -1.45
N THR A 67 6.20 -5.23 -1.03
CA THR A 67 5.97 -4.83 0.37
C THR A 67 4.97 -5.72 1.10
N ALA A 68 4.34 -6.68 0.41
CA ALA A 68 3.28 -7.51 0.97
C ALA A 68 3.75 -8.50 2.04
N CYS A 69 5.06 -8.81 2.08
CA CYS A 69 5.63 -9.82 2.98
C CYS A 69 6.70 -9.27 3.95
N HIS A 70 7.37 -8.17 3.60
CA HIS A 70 8.38 -7.50 4.41
C HIS A 70 8.53 -6.04 3.95
N ALA A 71 9.28 -5.23 4.70
CA ALA A 71 9.61 -3.87 4.28
C ALA A 71 10.39 -3.88 2.94
N PRO A 72 10.15 -2.92 2.03
CA PRO A 72 10.89 -2.86 0.79
C PRO A 72 12.34 -2.42 1.06
N GLU A 73 13.28 -3.04 0.35
CA GLU A 73 14.67 -2.60 0.32
C GLU A 73 14.77 -1.26 -0.44
N PRO A 74 15.46 -0.23 0.09
CA PRO A 74 15.57 1.06 -0.59
C PRO A 74 16.28 0.92 -1.95
N ILE A 75 15.69 1.49 -3.01
CA ILE A 75 16.20 1.34 -4.39
C ILE A 75 17.65 1.85 -4.53
N ALA A 76 17.99 2.92 -3.82
CA ALA A 76 19.30 3.56 -3.89
C ALA A 76 20.43 2.75 -3.24
N ASP A 77 20.10 1.78 -2.38
CA ASP A 77 21.10 1.04 -1.60
C ASP A 77 21.72 -0.12 -2.39
N TYR A 78 21.17 -0.45 -3.56
CA TYR A 78 21.59 -1.58 -4.39
C TYR A 78 21.74 -1.17 -5.86
N THR A 79 22.79 -1.65 -6.51
CA THR A 79 23.04 -1.47 -7.94
C THR A 79 22.02 -2.21 -8.82
N GLN A 80 21.97 -1.85 -10.09
CA GLN A 80 21.14 -2.53 -11.08
C GLN A 80 21.40 -4.05 -11.17
N SER A 81 22.64 -4.52 -11.05
CA SER A 81 22.93 -5.97 -10.97
C SER A 81 22.34 -6.63 -9.75
N GLU A 82 22.52 -6.03 -8.57
CA GLU A 82 22.03 -6.59 -7.31
C GLU A 82 20.49 -6.66 -7.32
N TRP A 83 19.83 -5.63 -7.85
CA TRP A 83 18.38 -5.65 -8.04
C TRP A 83 17.90 -6.79 -8.95
N ARG A 84 18.61 -7.08 -10.05
CA ARG A 84 18.25 -8.22 -10.93
C ARG A 84 18.33 -9.55 -10.20
N GLU A 85 19.35 -9.74 -9.36
CA GLU A 85 19.51 -10.97 -8.56
C GLU A 85 18.42 -11.08 -7.50
N MET A 86 18.13 -9.99 -6.76
CA MET A 86 17.08 -9.96 -5.75
C MET A 86 15.70 -10.24 -6.33
N VAL A 87 15.34 -9.58 -7.44
CA VAL A 87 14.06 -9.82 -8.13
C VAL A 87 13.98 -11.26 -8.62
N ALA A 88 15.08 -11.84 -9.11
CA ALA A 88 15.08 -13.23 -9.56
C ALA A 88 14.76 -14.22 -8.43
N HIS A 89 15.21 -13.93 -7.20
CA HIS A 89 14.87 -14.73 -6.02
C HIS A 89 13.42 -14.50 -5.54
N MET A 90 12.94 -13.25 -5.62
CA MET A 90 11.62 -12.87 -5.09
C MET A 90 10.44 -13.13 -6.02
N ARG A 91 10.62 -13.06 -7.35
CA ARG A 91 9.50 -13.10 -8.32
C ARG A 91 8.57 -14.29 -8.13
N LYS A 92 9.12 -15.48 -7.81
CA LYS A 92 8.34 -16.71 -7.62
C LYS A 92 7.55 -16.64 -6.32
N ARG A 93 8.13 -16.07 -5.27
CA ARG A 93 7.50 -15.89 -3.94
C ARG A 93 6.40 -14.84 -4.00
N ALA A 94 6.63 -13.76 -4.73
CA ALA A 94 5.66 -12.69 -4.99
C ALA A 94 4.63 -13.05 -6.08
N LYS A 95 4.75 -14.24 -6.70
CA LYS A 95 3.87 -14.74 -7.77
C LYS A 95 3.73 -13.76 -8.94
N LEU A 96 4.82 -13.10 -9.31
CA LEU A 96 4.84 -12.21 -10.47
C LEU A 96 4.77 -13.01 -11.77
N THR A 97 3.94 -12.55 -12.69
CA THR A 97 3.97 -12.98 -14.09
C THR A 97 5.24 -12.46 -14.78
N PRO A 98 5.66 -13.04 -15.93
CA PRO A 98 6.83 -12.55 -16.66
C PRO A 98 6.73 -11.07 -17.05
N THR A 99 5.52 -10.61 -17.40
CA THR A 99 5.25 -9.22 -17.79
C THR A 99 5.32 -8.26 -16.60
N GLU A 100 4.81 -8.68 -15.43
CA GLU A 100 4.95 -7.92 -14.19
C GLU A 100 6.41 -7.84 -13.75
N GLU A 101 7.16 -8.95 -13.82
CA GLU A 101 8.60 -8.96 -13.55
C GLU A 101 9.34 -7.97 -14.46
N ALA A 102 9.07 -8.00 -15.77
CA ALA A 102 9.70 -7.07 -16.71
C ALA A 102 9.39 -5.60 -16.39
N SER A 103 8.14 -5.29 -15.99
CA SER A 103 7.76 -3.94 -15.56
C SER A 103 8.48 -3.51 -14.29
N LEU A 104 8.56 -4.41 -13.29
CA LEU A 104 9.27 -4.17 -12.05
C LEU A 104 10.76 -3.92 -12.28
N VAL A 105 11.42 -4.78 -13.08
CA VAL A 105 12.84 -4.63 -13.42
C VAL A 105 13.06 -3.31 -14.14
N ALA A 106 12.25 -2.96 -15.14
CA ALA A 106 12.37 -1.68 -15.85
C ALA A 106 12.28 -0.48 -14.90
N TYR A 107 11.35 -0.52 -13.94
CA TYR A 107 11.24 0.50 -12.90
C TYR A 107 12.50 0.58 -12.04
N LEU A 108 13.02 -0.55 -11.56
CA LEU A 108 14.24 -0.58 -10.75
C LEU A 108 15.46 -0.07 -11.53
N MET A 109 15.62 -0.45 -12.79
CA MET A 109 16.76 0.02 -13.61
C MET A 109 16.75 1.54 -13.84
N ALA A 110 15.57 2.15 -13.91
CA ALA A 110 15.44 3.58 -14.07
C ALA A 110 15.74 4.39 -12.78
N ASN A 111 15.80 3.73 -11.62
CA ASN A 111 15.90 4.40 -10.31
C ASN A 111 17.08 3.92 -9.45
N ALA A 112 17.67 2.76 -9.75
CA ALA A 112 18.83 2.23 -9.05
C ALA A 112 20.14 2.79 -9.62
N PRO A 113 21.19 2.93 -8.79
CA PRO A 113 22.55 3.21 -9.26
C PRO A 113 22.98 2.25 -10.38
N ALA A 114 23.60 2.80 -11.41
CA ALA A 114 24.23 1.99 -12.45
C ALA A 114 25.37 1.13 -11.86
N ASN A 115 25.73 0.08 -12.59
CA ASN A 115 26.88 -0.76 -12.26
C ASN A 115 28.20 -0.04 -12.45
#